data_AF-A0A6A3WBI9-F1
#
_entry.id   AF-A0A6A3WBI9-F1
#
_cell.length_a   1.000
_cell.length_b   1.000
_cell.length_c   1.000
_cell.angle_alpha   90.00
_cell.angle_beta   90.00
_cell.angle_gamma   90.00
#
_symmetry.space_group_name_H-M   'P 1'
#
loop_
_entity.id
_entity.type
_entity.pdbx_description
1 polymer ?
#
loop_
_entity_poly.entity_id
_entity_poly.type
_entity_poly.pdbx_seq_one_letter_code
_entity_poly.pdbx_strand_id
1 'polypeptide(L)' 'MVKTAGPDLKRYMDKRLGLKLNGNRKVSGVLRGFDQFMNVTLDETVEEVSATESNRIGMVVIRGNSIVQFECLERI' A
#
# COMPACT_ATOMS: atom_id res chain seq x y z
N MET A 1 17.25 7.83 -23.22
CA MET A 1 16.66 6.84 -22.30
C MET A 1 15.56 7.52 -21.52
N VAL A 2 14.31 7.18 -21.80
CA VAL A 2 13.18 7.63 -20.96
C VAL A 2 13.43 7.01 -19.59
N LYS A 3 13.77 7.83 -18.58
CA LYS A 3 13.66 7.41 -17.19
C LYS A 3 12.17 7.16 -17.01
N THR A 4 11.75 5.90 -17.07
CA THR A 4 10.41 5.50 -16.64
C THR A 4 10.30 6.03 -15.22
N ALA A 5 9.61 7.16 -15.05
CA ALA A 5 9.26 7.70 -13.76
C ALA A 5 8.19 6.75 -13.23
N GLY A 6 8.63 5.56 -12.83
CA GLY A 6 7.83 4.68 -12.02
C GLY A 6 7.41 5.46 -10.78
N PRO A 7 6.23 5.19 -10.22
CA PRO A 7 5.84 5.77 -8.95
C PRO A 7 6.98 5.62 -7.95
N ASP A 8 7.37 6.74 -7.33
CA ASP A 8 8.58 6.82 -6.48
C ASP A 8 8.30 6.19 -5.10
N LEU A 9 7.77 4.95 -5.10
CA LEU A 9 7.52 4.11 -3.92
C LEU A 9 8.78 3.94 -3.07
N LYS A 10 9.96 4.11 -3.68
CA LYS A 10 11.24 4.10 -2.97
C LYS A 10 11.31 5.12 -1.83
N ARG A 11 10.69 6.31 -1.98
CA ARG A 11 10.65 7.33 -0.91
C ARG A 11 9.70 6.98 0.24
N TYR A 12 8.85 5.99 0.02
CA TYR A 12 7.84 5.55 0.96
C TYR A 12 8.21 4.22 1.64
N MET A 13 9.41 3.70 1.37
CA MET A 13 9.93 2.51 2.07
C MET A 13 9.96 2.76 3.58
N ASP A 14 9.57 1.73 4.33
CA ASP A 14 9.45 1.73 5.79
C ASP A 14 8.46 2.76 6.35
N LYS A 15 7.66 3.40 5.50
CA LYS A 15 6.56 4.29 5.90
C LYS A 15 5.22 3.57 5.87
N ARG A 16 4.32 3.99 6.73
CA ARG A 16 2.93 3.56 6.74
C ARG A 16 2.16 4.21 5.59
N LEU A 17 1.65 3.36 4.71
CA LEU A 17 0.80 3.72 3.58
C LEU A 17 -0.65 3.33 3.84
N GLY A 18 -1.57 4.16 3.39
CA GLY A 18 -2.97 3.82 3.18
C GLY A 18 -3.20 3.48 1.71
N LEU A 19 -3.77 2.31 1.43
CA LEU A 19 -4.09 1.86 0.08
C LEU A 19 -5.60 1.70 -0.08
N LYS A 20 -6.13 2.27 -1.16
CA LYS A 20 -7.48 1.97 -1.65
C LYS A 20 -7.38 0.92 -2.73
N LEU A 21 -8.08 -0.18 -2.53
CA LEU A 21 -8.11 -1.32 -3.44
C LEU A 21 -9.43 -1.37 -4.22
N ASN A 22 -9.46 -2.21 -5.25
CA ASN A 22 -10.68 -2.56 -5.97
C ASN A 22 -11.76 -3.10 -5.00
N GLY A 23 -13.03 -2.84 -5.34
CA GLY A 23 -14.16 -3.28 -4.50
C GLY A 23 -14.33 -2.47 -3.23
N ASN A 24 -13.89 -1.21 -3.21
CA ASN A 24 -13.98 -0.28 -2.06
C ASN A 24 -13.28 -0.76 -0.78
N ARG A 25 -12.35 -1.72 -0.89
CA ARG A 25 -11.54 -2.17 0.24
C ARG A 25 -10.44 -1.15 0.53
N LYS A 26 -10.15 -0.95 1.82
CA LYS A 26 -9.06 -0.10 2.27
C LYS A 26 -8.17 -0.87 3.21
N VAL A 27 -6.87 -0.72 3.03
CA VAL A 27 -5.88 -1.35 3.90
C VAL A 27 -4.80 -0.32 4.23
N SER A 28 -4.21 -0.42 5.41
CA SER A 28 -3.06 0.40 5.79
C SER A 28 -1.97 -0.47 6.38
N GLY A 29 -0.71 -0.20 6.04
CA GLY A 29 0.42 -1.01 6.50
C GLY A 29 1.76 -0.35 6.15
N VAL A 30 2.85 -0.90 6.66
CA VAL A 30 4.20 -0.39 6.45
C VAL A 30 4.76 -0.97 5.15
N LEU A 31 5.21 -0.12 4.23
CA LEU A 31 5.78 -0.59 2.97
C LEU A 31 7.13 -1.26 3.19
N ARG A 32 7.22 -2.56 2.91
CA ARG A 32 8.46 -3.34 3.00
C ARG A 32 9.11 -3.63 1.66
N GLY A 33 8.36 -3.53 0.57
CA GLY A 33 8.89 -3.81 -0.75
C GLY A 33 7.88 -3.56 -1.84
N PHE A 34 8.37 -3.36 -3.05
CA PHE A 34 7.58 -3.19 -4.25
C PHE A 34 8.33 -3.70 -5.48
N ASP A 35 7.61 -3.88 -6.58
CA ASP A 35 8.20 -4.23 -7.87
C ASP A 35 7.75 -3.27 -9.00
N GLN A 36 8.24 -3.52 -10.22
CA GLN A 36 7.93 -2.72 -11.41
C GLN A 36 6.44 -2.76 -11.83
N PHE A 37 5.68 -3.74 -11.33
CA PHE A 37 4.25 -3.90 -11.61
C PHE A 37 3.37 -3.35 -10.49
N MET A 38 3.96 -2.61 -9.54
CA MET A 38 3.27 -2.07 -8.37
C MET A 38 2.72 -3.13 -7.43
N ASN A 39 3.20 -4.38 -7.49
CA ASN A 39 2.92 -5.30 -6.40
C ASN A 39 3.65 -4.78 -5.17
N VAL A 40 2.96 -4.71 -4.02
CA VAL A 40 3.52 -4.16 -2.79
C VAL A 40 3.44 -5.19 -1.67
N THR A 41 4.48 -5.20 -0.85
CA THR A 41 4.49 -5.95 0.41
C THR A 41 4.25 -4.96 1.54
N LEU A 42 3.16 -5.15 2.27
CA LEU A 42 2.84 -4.39 3.46
C LEU A 42 3.01 -5.25 4.70
N ASP A 43 3.58 -4.67 5.75
CA ASP A 43 3.72 -5.25 7.07
C ASP A 43 2.82 -4.54 8.08
N GLU A 44 2.49 -5.20 9.19
CA GLU A 44 1.54 -4.71 10.19
C GLU A 44 0.22 -4.19 9.59
N THR A 45 -0.28 -4.91 8.58
CA THR A 45 -1.40 -4.46 7.76
C THR A 45 -2.70 -4.56 8.52
N VAL A 46 -3.50 -3.52 8.40
CA VAL A 46 -4.85 -3.39 8.96
C VAL A 46 -5.83 -3.17 7.81
N GLU A 47 -6.80 -4.06 7.66
CA GLU A 47 -7.94 -3.88 6.76
C GLU A 47 -9.04 -3.08 7.49
N GLU A 48 -9.53 -2.02 6.85
CA GLU A 48 -10.71 -1.28 7.30
C GLU A 48 -11.95 -1.94 6.69
N VAL A 49 -12.72 -2.65 7.50
CA VAL A 49 -13.97 -3.33 7.09
C VAL A 49 -15.14 -2.36 7.15
N SER A 50 -15.16 -1.49 8.17
CA SER A 50 -16.14 -0.43 8.33
C SER A 50 -15.54 0.73 9.14
N ALA A 51 -16.29 1.81 9.33
CA ALA A 51 -15.84 2.95 10.15
C ALA A 51 -15.53 2.57 11.61
N THR A 52 -16.06 1.45 12.11
CA THR A 52 -15.88 0.99 13.49
C THR A 52 -15.13 -0.33 13.61
N GLU A 53 -14.87 -1.01 12.49
CA GLU A 53 -14.27 -2.34 12.47
C GLU A 53 -13.01 -2.39 11.61
N SER A 54 -11.93 -2.90 12.21
CA SER A 54 -10.65 -3.09 11.54
C SER A 54 -10.02 -4.42 11.91
N ASN A 55 -9.45 -5.09 10.93
CA ASN A 55 -8.83 -6.41 11.06
C ASN A 55 -7.32 -6.33 10.86
N ARG A 56 -6.55 -6.79 11.84
CA ARG A 56 -5.10 -6.93 11.70
C ARG A 56 -4.80 -8.22 10.95
N ILE A 57 -4.21 -8.09 9.77
CA ILE A 57 -3.91 -9.21 8.87
C ILE A 57 -2.40 -9.47 8.74
N GLY A 58 -1.56 -8.65 9.37
CA GLY A 58 -0.11 -8.88 9.44
C GLY A 58 0.61 -8.54 8.14
N MET A 59 1.51 -9.42 7.70
CA MET A 59 2.26 -9.24 6.46
C MET A 59 1.45 -9.73 5.26
N VAL A 60 1.24 -8.87 4.26
CA VAL A 60 0.47 -9.19 3.06
C VAL A 60 1.17 -8.72 1.80
N VAL A 61 0.92 -9.44 0.71
CA VAL A 61 1.31 -9.02 -0.64
C VAL A 61 0.05 -8.60 -1.38
N ILE A 62 0.06 -7.38 -1.93
CA ILE A 62 -1.05 -6.79 -2.67
C ILE A 62 -0.64 -6.69 -4.12
N ARG A 63 -1.49 -7.20 -5.01
CA ARG A 63 -1.29 -7.13 -6.45
C ARG A 63 -1.45 -5.69 -6.95
N GLY A 64 -0.52 -5.19 -7.76
CA GLY A 64 -0.53 -3.81 -8.25
C GLY A 64 -1.78 -3.44 -9.03
N ASN A 65 -2.31 -4.35 -9.85
CA ASN A 65 -3.58 -4.14 -10.58
C ASN A 65 -4.80 -3.94 -9.67
N SER A 66 -4.71 -4.32 -8.39
CA SER A 66 -5.77 -4.14 -7.41
C SER A 66 -5.69 -2.80 -6.69
N ILE A 67 -4.57 -2.07 -6.82
CA ILE A 67 -4.35 -0.78 -6.17
C ILE A 67 -4.95 0.32 -7.03
N VAL A 68 -5.94 1.02 -6.48
CA VAL A 68 -6.59 2.18 -7.13
C VAL A 68 -5.85 3.45 -6.78
N GLN A 69 -5.49 3.61 -5.51
CA GLN A 69 -4.81 4.79 -4.98
C GLN A 69 -4.00 4.42 -3.75
N PHE A 70 -2.92 5.17 -3.50
CA PHE A 70 -2.20 5.13 -2.24
C PHE A 70 -1.98 6.53 -1.68
N GLU A 71 -1.84 6.62 -0.37
CA GLU A 71 -1.45 7.83 0.35
C GLU A 71 -0.43 7.49 1.45
N CYS A 72 0.48 8.43 1.73
CA CYS A 72 1.41 8.29 2.84
C CYS A 72 0.78 8.89 4.09
N LEU A 73 0.65 8.07 5.14
CA LEU A 73 0.07 8.49 6.41
C LEU A 73 1.11 9.14 7.33
N GLU A 74 2.38 9.04 6.96
CA GLU A 74 3.50 9.70 7.63
C GLU A 74 3.94 10.96 6.91
N ARG A 75 4.50 11.91 7.68
CA ARG A 75 5.12 13.11 7.13
C ARG A 75 6.40 12.73 6.38
N ILE A 76 6.58 13.31 5.18
CA ILE A 76 7.75 13.17 4.32
C ILE A 76 8.63 14.40 4.46
#